data_AF-A0A850BGY2-F1
#
_entry.id   AF-A0A850BGY2-F1
#
_cell.length_a   1.000
_cell.length_b   1.000
_cell.length_c   1.000
_cell.angle_alpha   90.00
_cell.angle_beta   90.00
_cell.angle_gamma   90.00
#
_symmetry.space_group_name_H-M   'P 1'
#
loop_
_entity.id
_entity.type
_entity.pdbx_description
1 polymer ?
#
loop_
_entity_poly.entity_id
_entity_poly.type
_entity_poly.pdbx_seq_one_letter_code
_entity_poly.pdbx_strand_id
1 'polypeptide(L)'
;MLRIRTEQLEALRAPALDDFIDEMMLHVHEYFPKESMALGLAAVRERIEDGIKKAEAHGVTSPRGVCKYINMMMTFSPDFDTHPDTAPWVCPILDNPEIPDGTARMDLLSDKALAILDEAEGDRTDEQQEMRSP
;
A
#
# COMPACT_ATOMS: atom_id res chain seq x y z
N MET A 1 -39.61 -12.45 -1.31
CA MET A 1 -38.72 -11.75 -2.27
C MET A 1 -37.94 -10.71 -1.47
N LEU A 2 -36.61 -10.85 -1.37
CA LEU A 2 -35.77 -9.99 -0.55
C LEU A 2 -35.50 -8.68 -1.32
N ARG A 3 -36.04 -7.55 -0.88
CA ARG A 3 -35.73 -6.21 -1.43
C ARG A 3 -34.54 -5.64 -0.65
N ILE A 4 -33.32 -5.84 -1.15
CA ILE A 4 -32.13 -5.17 -0.59
C ILE A 4 -32.20 -3.70 -0.99
N ARG A 5 -32.30 -2.80 0.00
CA ARG A 5 -32.18 -1.34 -0.20
C ARG A 5 -30.72 -0.93 -0.07
N THR A 6 -30.29 0.10 -0.79
CA THR A 6 -28.91 0.62 -0.76
C THR A 6 -28.45 0.91 0.67
N GLU A 7 -29.31 1.47 1.51
CA GLU A 7 -29.03 1.75 2.93
C GLU A 7 -28.71 0.47 3.75
N GLN A 8 -29.34 -0.66 3.44
CA GLN A 8 -29.06 -1.95 4.09
C GLN A 8 -27.74 -2.55 3.60
N LEU A 9 -27.36 -2.30 2.34
CA LEU A 9 -26.08 -2.73 1.79
C LEU A 9 -24.93 -1.89 2.39
N GLU A 10 -25.10 -0.59 2.54
CA GLU A 10 -24.14 0.30 3.20
C GLU A 10 -23.95 -0.06 4.69
N ALA A 11 -25.04 -0.38 5.40
CA ALA A 11 -24.97 -0.85 6.78
C ALA A 11 -24.32 -2.23 6.94
N LEU A 12 -24.29 -3.07 5.89
CA LEU A 12 -23.54 -4.33 5.86
C LEU A 12 -22.07 -4.13 5.46
N ARG A 13 -21.77 -3.07 4.70
CA ARG A 13 -20.42 -2.69 4.28
C ARG A 13 -19.62 -2.03 5.39
N ALA A 14 -20.26 -1.22 6.23
CA ALA A 14 -19.57 -0.52 7.31
C ALA A 14 -18.90 -1.48 8.32
N PRO A 15 -19.56 -2.53 8.83
CA PRO A 15 -18.90 -3.51 9.71
C PRO A 15 -17.75 -4.25 9.01
N ALA A 16 -17.93 -4.63 7.74
CA ALA A 16 -16.88 -5.30 6.97
C ALA A 16 -15.66 -4.39 6.71
N LEU A 17 -15.88 -3.08 6.59
CA LEU A 17 -14.82 -2.09 6.45
C LEU A 17 -14.08 -1.89 7.78
N ASP A 18 -14.80 -1.78 8.89
CA ASP A 18 -14.18 -1.66 10.21
C ASP A 18 -13.36 -2.90 10.56
N ASP A 19 -13.88 -4.11 10.30
CA ASP A 19 -13.15 -5.36 10.48
C ASP A 19 -11.87 -5.39 9.63
N PHE A 20 -11.93 -4.94 8.37
CA PHE A 20 -10.76 -4.85 7.51
C PHE A 20 -9.74 -3.81 8.02
N ILE A 21 -10.20 -2.66 8.52
CA ILE A 21 -9.31 -1.65 9.12
C ILE A 21 -8.60 -2.24 10.34
N ASP A 22 -9.31 -2.98 11.19
CA ASP A 22 -8.74 -3.63 12.37
C ASP A 22 -7.71 -4.71 11.97
N GLU A 23 -7.99 -5.50 10.93
CA GLU A 23 -7.01 -6.42 10.35
C GLU A 23 -5.75 -5.69 9.83
N MET A 24 -5.92 -4.56 9.16
CA MET A 24 -4.79 -3.74 8.67
C MET A 24 -4.02 -3.07 9.80
N MET A 25 -4.68 -2.67 10.89
CA MET A 25 -4.01 -2.15 12.09
C MET A 25 -3.07 -3.20 12.69
N LEU A 26 -3.52 -4.46 12.79
CA LEU A 26 -2.69 -5.58 13.24
C LEU A 26 -1.53 -5.84 12.26
N HIS A 27 -1.81 -5.87 10.96
CA HIS A 27 -0.80 -6.06 9.92
C HIS A 27 0.29 -4.99 9.99
N VAL A 28 -0.08 -3.71 10.05
CA VAL A 28 0.89 -2.60 10.12
C VAL A 28 1.70 -2.66 11.40
N HIS A 29 1.10 -3.03 12.53
CA HIS A 29 1.83 -3.18 13.79
C HIS A 29 2.84 -4.34 13.75
N GLU A 30 2.50 -5.44 13.09
CA GLU A 30 3.36 -6.63 12.98
C GLU A 30 4.52 -6.43 11.98
N TYR A 31 4.22 -5.90 10.79
CA TYR A 31 5.18 -5.85 9.68
C TYR A 31 5.91 -4.50 9.53
N PHE A 32 5.35 -3.42 10.09
CA PHE A 32 5.96 -2.08 10.10
C PHE A 32 6.03 -1.51 11.53
N PRO A 33 6.64 -2.24 12.49
CA PRO A 33 6.58 -1.88 13.90
C PRO A 33 7.23 -0.53 14.20
N LYS A 34 8.30 -0.17 13.48
CA LYS A 34 9.00 1.11 13.67
C LYS A 34 8.14 2.28 13.23
N GLU A 35 7.54 2.17 12.06
CA GLU A 35 6.67 3.17 11.45
C GLU A 35 5.38 3.30 12.27
N SER A 36 4.80 2.17 12.68
CA SER A 36 3.63 2.09 13.56
C SER A 36 3.88 2.80 14.89
N MET A 37 5.02 2.53 15.54
CA MET A 37 5.40 3.19 16.79
C MET A 37 5.69 4.69 16.62
N ALA A 38 6.35 5.08 15.52
CA ALA A 38 6.68 6.47 15.26
C ALA A 38 5.46 7.34 14.96
N LEU A 39 4.48 6.80 14.22
CA LEU A 39 3.23 7.49 13.89
C LEU A 39 2.24 7.48 15.06
N GLY A 40 2.17 6.38 15.80
CA GLY A 40 1.15 6.13 16.81
C GLY A 40 -0.17 5.62 16.21
N LEU A 41 -0.94 4.88 17.02
CA LEU A 41 -2.09 4.09 16.55
C LEU A 41 -3.17 4.92 15.83
N ALA A 42 -3.49 6.12 16.33
CA ALA A 42 -4.50 6.97 15.70
C ALA A 42 -4.09 7.40 14.28
N ALA A 43 -2.83 7.83 14.10
CA ALA A 43 -2.30 8.23 12.80
C ALA A 43 -2.15 7.03 11.86
N VAL A 44 -1.86 5.83 12.39
CA VAL A 44 -1.88 4.59 11.59
C VAL A 44 -3.29 4.30 11.07
N ARG A 45 -4.32 4.43 11.90
CA ARG A 45 -5.71 4.26 11.46
C ARG A 45 -6.09 5.25 10.36
N GLU A 46 -5.76 6.53 10.55
CA GLU A 46 -5.99 7.56 9.54
C GLU A 46 -5.25 7.26 8.23
N ARG A 47 -4.01 6.73 8.31
CA ARG A 47 -3.24 6.31 7.14
C ARG A 47 -3.90 5.15 6.39
N ILE A 48 -4.42 4.16 7.12
CA ILE A 48 -5.13 3.01 6.53
C ILE A 48 -6.39 3.49 5.82
N GLU A 49 -7.18 4.36 6.46
CA GLU A 49 -8.39 4.93 5.85
C GLU A 49 -8.09 5.76 4.60
N ASP A 50 -7.01 6.55 4.61
CA ASP A 50 -6.53 7.28 3.44
C ASP A 50 -6.09 6.33 2.32
N GLY A 51 -5.34 5.28 2.67
CA GLY A 51 -4.91 4.26 1.72
C GLY A 51 -6.06 3.50 1.06
N ILE A 52 -7.12 3.19 1.80
CA ILE A 52 -8.34 2.58 1.24
C ILE A 52 -8.96 3.51 0.18
N LYS A 53 -9.11 4.80 0.49
CA LYS A 53 -9.69 5.79 -0.44
C LYS A 53 -8.83 6.00 -1.69
N LYS A 54 -7.51 6.11 -1.51
CA LYS A 54 -6.56 6.28 -2.62
C LYS A 54 -6.50 5.03 -3.51
N ALA A 55 -6.47 3.83 -2.92
CA ALA A 55 -6.54 2.58 -3.66
C ALA A 55 -7.83 2.51 -4.50
N GLU A 56 -8.99 2.85 -3.92
CA GLU A 56 -10.26 2.89 -4.64
C GLU A 56 -10.24 3.88 -5.81
N ALA A 57 -9.61 5.06 -5.66
CA ALA A 57 -9.47 6.04 -6.73
C ALA A 57 -8.68 5.50 -7.94
N HIS A 58 -7.73 4.58 -7.71
CA HIS A 58 -7.03 3.85 -8.78
C HIS A 58 -7.78 2.57 -9.23
N GLY A 59 -9.00 2.31 -8.73
CA GLY A 59 -9.77 1.11 -9.05
C GLY A 59 -9.24 -0.17 -8.39
N VAL A 60 -8.46 -0.03 -7.32
CA VAL A 60 -7.98 -1.14 -6.48
C VAL A 60 -8.96 -1.32 -5.32
N THR A 61 -9.87 -2.28 -5.45
CA THR A 61 -10.95 -2.50 -4.47
C THR A 61 -10.90 -3.85 -3.77
N SER A 62 -10.00 -4.75 -4.19
CA SER A 62 -9.82 -6.05 -3.53
C SER A 62 -9.06 -5.89 -2.21
N PRO A 63 -9.41 -6.62 -1.13
CA PRO A 63 -8.70 -6.51 0.16
C PRO A 63 -7.18 -6.73 0.04
N ARG A 64 -6.77 -7.69 -0.81
CA ARG A 64 -5.35 -7.97 -1.09
C ARG A 64 -4.67 -6.79 -1.80
N GLY A 65 -5.32 -6.20 -2.80
CA GLY A 65 -4.79 -5.05 -3.52
C GLY A 65 -4.65 -3.82 -2.61
N VAL A 66 -5.68 -3.56 -1.80
CA VAL A 66 -5.68 -2.44 -0.84
C VAL A 66 -4.60 -2.62 0.23
N CYS A 67 -4.45 -3.83 0.79
CA CYS A 67 -3.35 -4.15 1.71
C CYS A 67 -1.98 -3.85 1.09
N LYS A 68 -1.74 -4.28 -0.16
CA LYS A 68 -0.50 -3.94 -0.87
C LYS A 68 -0.31 -2.43 -1.06
N TYR A 69 -1.39 -1.69 -1.33
CA TYR A 69 -1.33 -0.24 -1.47
C TYR A 69 -0.90 0.44 -0.17
N ILE A 70 -1.49 0.01 0.95
CA ILE A 70 -1.10 0.48 2.29
C ILE A 70 0.37 0.15 2.57
N ASN A 71 0.84 -1.05 2.20
CA ASN A 71 2.24 -1.42 2.37
C ASN A 71 3.20 -0.51 1.57
N MET A 72 2.81 -0.09 0.36
CA MET A 72 3.57 0.92 -0.40
C MET A 72 3.60 2.27 0.32
N MET A 73 2.47 2.71 0.89
CA MET A 73 2.41 3.95 1.67
C MET A 73 3.28 3.92 2.93
N MET A 74 3.37 2.75 3.58
CA MET A 74 4.20 2.55 4.78
C MET A 74 5.70 2.47 4.42
N THR A 75 6.03 1.93 3.25
CA THR A 75 7.43 1.70 2.83
C THR A 75 8.07 2.94 2.22
N PHE A 76 7.35 3.65 1.36
CA PHE A 76 7.92 4.76 0.58
C PHE A 76 7.48 6.13 1.12
N SER A 77 6.18 6.41 1.06
CA SER A 77 5.60 7.70 1.45
C SER A 77 4.07 7.59 1.45
N PRO A 78 3.34 8.36 2.29
CA PRO A 78 1.88 8.42 2.24
C PRO A 78 1.32 8.81 0.86
N ASP A 79 2.11 9.53 0.06
CA ASP A 79 1.75 10.04 -1.26
C ASP A 79 2.64 9.44 -2.35
N PHE A 80 3.11 8.19 -2.19
CA PHE A 80 4.03 7.55 -3.14
C PHE A 80 3.51 7.51 -4.59
N ASP A 81 2.19 7.54 -4.77
CA ASP A 81 1.49 7.58 -6.05
C ASP A 81 1.62 8.94 -6.76
N THR A 82 1.97 10.00 -6.04
CA THR A 82 2.12 11.36 -6.59
C THR A 82 3.48 12.01 -6.28
N HIS A 83 4.29 11.39 -5.41
CA HIS A 83 5.57 11.92 -4.98
C HIS A 83 6.59 11.92 -6.14
N PRO A 84 7.38 13.00 -6.35
CA PRO A 84 8.27 13.13 -7.51
C PRO A 84 9.28 12.00 -7.70
N ASP A 85 9.76 11.41 -6.59
CA ASP A 85 10.77 10.34 -6.65
C ASP A 85 10.19 8.96 -6.98
N THR A 86 8.91 8.72 -6.69
CA THR A 86 8.26 7.41 -6.87
C THR A 86 7.24 7.39 -8.01
N ALA A 87 6.52 8.49 -8.23
CA ALA A 87 5.55 8.65 -9.31
C ALA A 87 6.08 8.23 -10.71
N PRO A 88 7.35 8.52 -11.10
CA PRO A 88 7.85 8.15 -12.42
C PRO A 88 7.78 6.66 -12.75
N TRP A 89 7.84 5.79 -11.74
CA TRP A 89 7.77 4.34 -11.94
C TRP A 89 6.46 3.73 -11.43
N VAL A 90 5.75 4.41 -10.53
CA VAL A 90 4.48 3.99 -9.95
C VAL A 90 3.29 4.27 -10.88
N CYS A 91 3.10 5.51 -11.32
CA CYS A 91 1.94 5.91 -12.12
C CYS A 91 1.79 5.10 -13.42
N PRO A 92 2.88 4.79 -14.17
CA PRO A 92 2.77 3.98 -15.38
C PRO A 92 2.23 2.55 -15.15
N ILE A 93 2.28 2.05 -13.92
CA ILE A 93 1.73 0.73 -13.54
C ILE A 93 0.33 0.91 -12.96
N LEU A 94 0.15 1.87 -12.05
CA LEU A 94 -1.13 2.13 -11.41
C LEU A 94 -2.20 2.60 -12.40
N ASP A 95 -1.85 3.39 -13.41
CA ASP A 95 -2.85 3.93 -14.34
C ASP A 95 -2.86 3.23 -15.70
N ASN A 96 -2.22 2.06 -15.80
CA ASN A 96 -2.15 1.31 -17.05
C ASN A 96 -3.51 0.70 -17.42
N PRO A 97 -4.16 1.16 -18.52
CA PRO A 97 -5.45 0.65 -18.94
C PRO A 97 -5.38 -0.78 -19.50
N GLU A 98 -4.20 -1.27 -19.87
CA GLU A 98 -3.99 -2.65 -20.35
C GLU A 98 -4.04 -3.69 -19.23
N ILE A 99 -3.99 -3.25 -17.97
CA ILE A 99 -4.09 -4.11 -16.78
C ILE A 99 -5.39 -3.76 -16.03
N PRO A 100 -6.54 -4.31 -16.46
CA PRO A 100 -7.84 -3.90 -15.93
C PRO A 100 -8.07 -4.31 -14.47
N ASP A 101 -7.38 -5.34 -14.00
CA ASP A 101 -7.46 -5.77 -12.60
C ASP A 101 -6.53 -4.93 -11.72
N GLY A 102 -7.11 -4.17 -10.77
CA GLY A 102 -6.36 -3.43 -9.77
C GLY A 102 -5.45 -4.30 -8.91
N THR A 103 -5.83 -5.56 -8.66
CA THR A 103 -4.99 -6.50 -7.91
C THR A 103 -3.73 -6.85 -8.69
N ALA A 104 -3.86 -7.12 -9.99
CA ALA A 104 -2.73 -7.41 -10.87
C ALA A 104 -1.78 -6.21 -11.00
N ARG A 105 -2.32 -4.98 -11.07
CA ARG A 105 -1.50 -3.75 -11.02
C ARG A 105 -0.70 -3.66 -9.72
N MET A 106 -1.34 -3.95 -8.58
CA MET A 106 -0.65 -3.95 -7.28
C MET A 106 0.37 -5.08 -7.14
N ASP A 107 0.13 -6.25 -7.73
CA ASP A 107 1.09 -7.34 -7.76
C ASP A 107 2.37 -6.91 -8.51
N LEU A 108 2.24 -6.38 -9.73
CA LEU A 108 3.37 -5.87 -10.51
C LEU A 108 4.09 -4.71 -9.83
N LEU A 109 3.34 -3.80 -9.21
CA LEU A 109 3.92 -2.67 -8.49
C LEU A 109 4.74 -3.14 -7.29
N SER A 110 4.24 -4.12 -6.54
CA SER A 110 4.95 -4.69 -5.39
C SER A 110 6.23 -5.41 -5.83
N ASP A 111 6.17 -6.17 -6.92
CA ASP A 111 7.34 -6.88 -7.45
C ASP A 111 8.43 -5.90 -7.89
N LYS A 112 8.04 -4.80 -8.54
CA LYS A 112 8.99 -3.73 -8.92
C LYS A 112 9.56 -3.00 -7.72
N ALA A 113 8.75 -2.73 -6.70
CA ALA A 113 9.21 -2.12 -5.46
C ALA A 113 10.28 -2.98 -4.76
N LEU A 114 10.07 -4.30 -4.69
CA LEU A 114 11.05 -5.24 -4.13
C LEU A 114 12.38 -5.19 -4.91
N ALA A 115 12.32 -5.21 -6.25
CA ALA A 115 13.53 -5.12 -7.06
C ALA A 115 14.34 -3.83 -6.80
N ILE A 116 13.67 -2.68 -6.67
CA ILE A 116 14.33 -1.40 -6.37
C ILE A 116 14.98 -1.42 -4.98
N LEU A 117 14.32 -2.03 -3.99
CA LEU A 117 14.86 -2.14 -2.62
C LEU A 117 16.08 -3.07 -2.59
N ASP A 118 16.02 -4.19 -3.31
CA ASP A 118 17.14 -5.14 -3.43
C ASP A 118 18.35 -4.48 -4.13
N GLU A 119 18.13 -3.73 -5.21
CA GLU A 119 19.19 -2.98 -5.90
C GLU A 119 19.85 -1.95 -4.97
N ALA A 120 19.05 -1.19 -4.21
CA ALA A 120 19.56 -0.21 -3.25
C ALA A 120 20.33 -0.85 -2.08
N GLU A 121 20.04 -2.10 -1.71
CA GLU A 121 20.82 -2.86 -0.72
C GLU A 121 22.14 -3.40 -1.30
N GLY A 122 22.13 -3.83 -2.56
CA GLY A 122 23.33 -4.25 -3.29
C GLY A 122 24.37 -3.14 -3.37
N ASP A 123 23.98 -1.96 -3.86
CA ASP A 123 24.88 -0.80 -4.04
C ASP A 123 25.53 -0.36 -2.71
N ARG A 124 24.77 -0.37 -1.62
CA ARG A 124 25.29 -0.02 -0.28
C ARG A 124 26.31 -1.02 0.25
N THR A 125 26.19 -2.29 -0.12
CA THR A 125 27.13 -3.33 0.30
C THR A 125 28.44 -3.20 -0.46
N ASP A 126 28.37 -2.91 -1.75
CA ASP A 126 29.54 -2.74 -2.63
C ASP A 126 30.35 -1.48 -2.27
N GLU A 127 29.69 -0.33 -2.03
CA GLU A 127 30.36 0.91 -1.59
C GLU A 127 31.09 0.74 -0.25
N GLN A 128 30.48 0.03 0.70
CA GLN A 128 31.10 -0.25 2.00
C GLN A 128 32.28 -1.22 1.91
N GLN A 129 32.33 -2.08 0.88
CA GLN A 129 33.40 -3.04 0.65
C GLN A 129 34.57 -2.40 -0.10
N GLU A 130 34.29 -1.49 -1.02
CA GLU A 130 35.29 -0.72 -1.78
C GLU A 130 36.01 0.32 -0.89
N MET A 131 35.29 1.00 0.01
CA MET A 131 35.89 1.89 1.03
C MET A 131 36.75 1.16 2.09
N ARG A 132 36.64 -0.17 2.17
CA ARG A 132 37.38 -1.02 3.12
C ARG A 132 38.61 -1.70 2.51
N SER A 133 38.83 -1.54 1.21
CA SER A 133 40.00 -2.04 0.50
C SER A 133 41.04 -0.92 0.34
N PRO A 134 42.26 -1.06 0.89
CA PRO A 134 43.31 -0.03 0.84
C PRO A 134 44.02 0.08 -0.51
#